data_AF-A0A7C3BE67-F1
#
_entry.id   AF-A0A7C3BE67-F1
#
_cell.length_a   1.000
_cell.length_b   1.000
_cell.length_c   1.000
_cell.angle_alpha   90.00
_cell.angle_beta   90.00
_cell.angle_gamma   90.00
#
_symmetry.space_group_name_H-M   'P 1'
#
loop_
_entity.id
_entity.type
_entity.pdbx_description
1 polymer ?
#
loop_
_entity_poly.entity_id
_entity_poly.type
_entity_poly.pdbx_seq_one_letter_code
_entity_poly.pdbx_strand_id
1 'polypeptide(L)'
;MIEDILTVMWKEGKGLLRYNNNRWKSVAILLTPLALFGIIFPIQFRHQWLTSGWSVAVAVITPLLLISSTIAESFAGERERHTLETLLASRLPDRAILFGKLLMSITFGWGMTLFLLLVSLVVVNILEWTGVFQIYQTSILWLDLAASLLMSGMVANLGLLISLRAPTVQNAAQTIMLMLFMPFLVLQAGVFLLPTFLPEESIQAMLGYMNAATIVQILLSLLLAANIGLLLGAMARFKRSKLILI
;
A
#
# COMPACT_ATOMS: atom_id res chain seq x y z
N MET A 1 -26.49 4.16 1.48
CA MET A 1 -25.09 4.56 1.20
C MET A 1 -24.07 3.71 1.94
N ILE A 2 -24.07 3.65 3.28
CA ILE A 2 -23.11 2.80 4.03
C ILE A 2 -23.33 1.31 3.71
N GLU A 3 -24.59 0.85 3.71
CA GLU A 3 -24.94 -0.53 3.32
C GLU A 3 -24.51 -0.86 1.88
N ASP A 4 -24.65 0.10 0.96
CA ASP A 4 -24.19 -0.05 -0.41
C ASP A 4 -22.67 -0.20 -0.49
N ILE A 5 -21.93 0.62 0.27
CA ILE A 5 -20.46 0.53 0.37
C ILE A 5 -20.06 -0.84 0.92
N LEU A 6 -20.69 -1.30 2.00
CA LEU A 6 -20.42 -2.61 2.61
C LEU A 6 -20.75 -3.75 1.65
N THR A 7 -21.82 -3.63 0.86
CA THR A 7 -22.19 -4.62 -0.15
C THR A 7 -21.13 -4.72 -1.24
N VAL A 8 -20.61 -3.58 -1.71
CA VAL A 8 -19.49 -3.55 -2.65
C VAL A 8 -18.24 -4.14 -2.01
N MET A 9 -17.88 -3.74 -0.78
CA MET A 9 -16.73 -4.29 -0.05
C MET A 9 -16.83 -5.81 0.11
N TRP A 10 -18.00 -6.34 0.48
CA TRP A 10 -18.24 -7.77 0.61
C TRP A 10 -18.05 -8.53 -0.71
N LYS A 11 -18.60 -7.99 -1.81
CA LYS A 11 -18.41 -8.54 -3.16
C LYS A 11 -16.93 -8.56 -3.54
N GLU A 12 -16.24 -7.43 -3.39
CA GLU A 12 -14.81 -7.31 -3.71
C GLU A 12 -13.96 -8.24 -2.82
N GLY A 13 -14.26 -8.32 -1.53
CA GLY A 13 -13.57 -9.17 -0.56
C GLY A 13 -13.64 -10.67 -0.92
N LYS A 14 -14.78 -11.14 -1.43
CA LYS A 14 -14.90 -12.52 -1.96
C LYS A 14 -14.05 -12.77 -3.21
N GLY A 15 -13.76 -11.72 -3.97
CA GLY A 15 -12.92 -11.76 -5.17
C GLY A 15 -11.43 -11.84 -4.85
N LEU A 16 -10.96 -11.24 -3.75
CA LEU A 16 -9.53 -11.17 -3.39
C LEU A 16 -8.84 -12.54 -3.28
N LEU A 17 -9.55 -13.54 -2.77
CA LEU A 17 -9.02 -14.92 -2.62
C LEU A 17 -9.22 -15.79 -3.87
N ARG A 18 -9.90 -15.27 -4.90
CA ARG A 18 -10.11 -15.91 -6.21
C ARG A 18 -9.26 -15.21 -7.28
N TYR A 19 -8.08 -14.73 -6.89
CA TYR A 19 -7.10 -14.12 -7.77
C TYR A 19 -6.63 -15.16 -8.80
N ASN A 20 -7.21 -15.12 -10.00
CA ASN A 20 -6.95 -16.03 -11.10
C ASN A 20 -7.46 -17.49 -10.86
N ASN A 21 -7.62 -18.27 -11.93
CA ASN A 21 -8.19 -19.63 -11.89
C ASN A 21 -7.35 -20.64 -11.08
N ASN A 22 -6.18 -20.23 -10.58
CA ASN A 22 -5.23 -21.06 -9.84
C ASN A 22 -5.03 -20.54 -8.40
N ARG A 23 -5.80 -21.09 -7.45
CA ARG A 23 -5.80 -20.73 -6.02
C ARG A 23 -4.41 -20.76 -5.37
N TRP A 24 -3.52 -21.63 -5.85
CA TRP A 24 -2.15 -21.71 -5.35
C TRP A 24 -1.35 -20.43 -5.56
N LYS A 25 -1.57 -19.74 -6.68
CA LYS A 25 -0.88 -18.46 -6.95
C LYS A 25 -1.35 -17.38 -5.97
N SER A 26 -2.64 -17.31 -5.67
CA SER A 26 -3.20 -16.34 -4.71
C SER A 26 -2.67 -16.59 -3.29
N VAL A 27 -2.60 -17.87 -2.88
CA VAL A 27 -2.03 -18.26 -1.59
C VAL A 27 -0.55 -17.95 -1.52
N ALA A 28 0.22 -18.24 -2.58
CA ALA A 28 1.64 -17.92 -2.64
C ALA A 28 1.89 -16.41 -2.50
N ILE A 29 1.13 -15.57 -3.22
CA ILE A 29 1.24 -14.10 -3.12
C ILE A 29 0.99 -13.59 -1.70
N LEU A 30 0.09 -14.22 -0.94
CA LEU A 30 -0.18 -13.87 0.46
C LEU A 30 0.90 -14.40 1.42
N LEU A 31 1.37 -15.62 1.22
CA LEU A 31 2.35 -16.27 2.09
C LEU A 31 3.76 -15.73 1.89
N THR A 32 4.13 -15.28 0.69
CA THR A 32 5.48 -14.80 0.40
C THR A 32 5.87 -13.59 1.26
N PRO A 33 5.08 -12.50 1.34
CA PRO A 33 5.38 -11.37 2.23
C PRO A 33 5.38 -11.79 3.70
N LEU A 34 4.48 -12.68 4.11
CA LEU A 34 4.42 -13.17 5.48
C LEU A 34 5.68 -13.95 5.86
N ALA A 35 6.16 -14.83 5.00
CA ALA A 35 7.38 -15.59 5.25
C ALA A 35 8.61 -14.69 5.25
N LEU A 36 8.73 -13.80 4.26
CA LEU A 36 9.88 -12.90 4.14
C LEU A 36 9.90 -11.86 5.25
N PHE A 37 8.89 -11.01 5.35
CA PHE A 37 8.92 -9.89 6.26
C PHE A 37 8.35 -10.22 7.64
N GLY A 38 7.44 -11.19 7.73
CA GLY A 38 6.85 -11.61 9.01
C GLY A 38 7.76 -12.54 9.82
N ILE A 39 8.65 -13.29 9.18
CA ILE A 39 9.47 -14.33 9.84
C ILE A 39 10.97 -14.08 9.61
N ILE A 40 11.44 -14.06 8.36
CA ILE A 40 12.88 -14.02 8.06
C ILE A 40 13.53 -12.73 8.53
N PHE A 41 12.94 -11.57 8.24
CA PHE A 41 13.49 -10.27 8.65
C PHE A 41 13.55 -10.13 10.18
N PRO A 42 12.48 -10.42 10.94
CA PRO A 42 12.53 -10.40 12.40
C PRO A 42 13.59 -11.33 12.99
N ILE A 43 13.82 -12.50 12.39
CA ILE A 43 14.91 -13.40 12.80
C ILE A 43 16.28 -12.73 12.59
N GLN A 44 16.46 -12.00 11.49
CA GLN A 44 17.73 -11.35 11.15
C GLN A 44 18.03 -10.13 12.04
N PHE A 45 17.05 -9.27 12.26
CA PHE A 45 17.23 -8.01 13.00
C PHE A 45 17.00 -8.16 14.52
N ARG A 46 16.31 -9.23 14.95
CA ARG A 46 16.04 -9.57 16.35
C ARG A 46 15.50 -8.37 17.15
N HIS A 47 16.08 -8.03 18.30
CA HIS A 47 15.66 -6.87 19.11
C HIS A 47 15.58 -5.56 18.32
N GLN A 48 16.49 -5.34 17.36
CA GLN A 48 16.47 -4.12 16.55
C GLN A 48 15.19 -4.00 15.73
N TRP A 49 14.49 -5.11 15.44
CA TRP A 49 13.21 -5.08 14.75
C TRP A 49 12.14 -4.28 15.50
N LEU A 50 12.16 -4.27 16.84
CA LEU A 50 11.16 -3.61 17.68
C LEU A 50 11.47 -2.13 17.96
N THR A 51 12.74 -1.72 17.77
CA THR A 51 13.23 -0.39 18.18
C THR A 51 13.72 0.45 16.99
N SER A 52 14.10 -0.17 15.87
CA SER A 52 14.63 0.52 14.70
C SER A 52 13.58 0.72 13.60
N GLY A 53 13.88 1.60 12.65
CA GLY A 53 13.00 1.89 11.50
C GLY A 53 12.85 0.76 10.47
N TRP A 54 13.45 -0.42 10.68
CA TRP A 54 13.32 -1.54 9.74
C TRP A 54 11.88 -2.07 9.66
N SER A 55 11.13 -2.07 10.77
CA SER A 55 9.71 -2.42 10.75
C SER A 55 8.91 -1.44 9.90
N VAL A 56 9.23 -0.14 9.99
CA VAL A 56 8.57 0.93 9.24
C VAL A 56 8.79 0.77 7.74
N ALA A 57 10.00 0.42 7.32
CA ALA A 57 10.28 0.13 5.91
C ALA A 57 9.39 -1.00 5.39
N VAL A 58 9.25 -2.09 6.14
CA VAL A 58 8.36 -3.22 5.80
C VAL A 58 6.89 -2.82 5.84
N ALA A 59 6.49 -2.00 6.81
CA ALA A 59 5.13 -1.50 6.95
C ALA A 59 4.71 -0.61 5.75
N VAL A 60 5.66 0.07 5.11
CA VAL A 60 5.44 0.85 3.87
C VAL A 60 5.46 -0.03 2.63
N ILE A 61 6.42 -0.96 2.54
CA ILE A 61 6.57 -1.82 1.35
C ILE A 61 5.42 -2.83 1.22
N THR A 62 4.91 -3.35 2.32
CA THR A 62 3.90 -4.42 2.31
C THR A 62 2.60 -4.00 1.60
N PRO A 63 1.96 -2.85 1.93
CA PRO A 63 0.81 -2.35 1.18
C PRO A 63 1.11 -2.10 -0.29
N LEU A 64 2.32 -1.62 -0.63
CA LEU A 64 2.73 -1.39 -2.02
C LEU A 64 2.63 -2.69 -2.82
N LEU A 65 3.16 -3.80 -2.30
CA LEU A 65 3.14 -5.10 -2.98
C LEU A 65 1.73 -5.71 -3.05
N LEU A 66 1.00 -5.70 -1.94
CA LEU A 66 -0.30 -6.37 -1.85
C LEU A 66 -1.42 -5.60 -2.56
N ILE A 67 -1.44 -4.28 -2.42
CA ILE A 67 -2.51 -3.47 -3.00
C ILE A 67 -2.28 -3.26 -4.49
N SER A 68 -1.04 -3.08 -4.95
CA SER A 68 -0.77 -2.82 -6.38
C SER A 68 -1.32 -3.91 -7.31
N SER A 69 -1.21 -5.18 -6.89
CA SER A 69 -1.75 -6.31 -7.64
C SER A 69 -3.29 -6.38 -7.58
N THR A 70 -3.87 -6.22 -6.40
CA THR A 70 -5.33 -6.34 -6.20
C THR A 70 -6.11 -5.15 -6.78
N ILE A 71 -5.60 -3.92 -6.65
CA ILE A 71 -6.26 -2.71 -7.14
C ILE A 71 -6.24 -2.63 -8.67
N ALA A 72 -5.24 -3.23 -9.32
CA ALA A 72 -5.17 -3.31 -10.78
C ALA A 72 -6.41 -4.03 -11.33
N GLU A 73 -6.84 -5.12 -10.70
CA GLU A 73 -8.04 -5.88 -11.08
C GLU A 73 -9.36 -5.14 -10.82
N SER A 74 -9.37 -4.06 -10.02
CA SER A 74 -10.60 -3.43 -9.54
C SER A 74 -11.55 -2.99 -10.66
N PHE A 75 -11.11 -2.13 -11.59
CA PHE A 75 -11.89 -1.67 -12.73
C PHE A 75 -11.38 -2.26 -14.04
N ALA A 76 -10.07 -2.37 -14.21
CA ALA A 76 -9.48 -2.97 -15.41
C ALA A 76 -9.88 -4.45 -15.54
N GLY A 77 -10.02 -5.19 -14.44
CA GLY A 77 -10.48 -6.58 -14.47
C GLY A 77 -11.96 -6.70 -14.81
N GLU A 78 -12.79 -5.78 -14.35
CA GLU A 78 -14.21 -5.72 -14.75
C GLU A 78 -14.37 -5.34 -16.23
N ARG A 79 -13.52 -4.43 -16.73
CA ARG A 79 -13.46 -4.05 -18.15
C ARG A 79 -13.02 -5.23 -19.02
N GLU A 80 -11.93 -5.90 -18.65
CA GLU A 80 -11.39 -7.05 -19.38
C GLU A 80 -12.38 -8.22 -19.42
N ARG A 81 -13.23 -8.37 -18.39
CA ARG A 81 -14.30 -9.38 -18.34
C ARG A 81 -15.64 -8.92 -18.93
N HIS A 82 -15.73 -7.72 -19.50
CA HIS A 82 -16.97 -7.12 -20.02
C HIS A 82 -18.13 -7.12 -19.00
N THR A 83 -17.79 -6.80 -17.75
CA THR A 83 -18.75 -6.70 -16.63
C THR A 83 -18.87 -5.28 -16.08
N LEU A 84 -18.05 -4.35 -16.57
CA LEU A 84 -18.04 -2.96 -16.13
C LEU A 84 -19.37 -2.27 -16.45
N GLU A 85 -19.92 -2.48 -17.64
CA GLU A 85 -21.19 -1.92 -18.08
C GLU A 85 -22.34 -2.40 -17.21
N THR A 86 -22.31 -3.69 -16.82
CA THR A 86 -23.31 -4.27 -15.92
C THR A 86 -23.21 -3.67 -14.51
N LEU A 87 -22.00 -3.45 -14.00
CA LEU A 87 -21.81 -2.77 -12.71
C LEU A 87 -22.32 -1.33 -12.75
N LEU A 88 -22.01 -0.60 -13.82
CA LEU A 88 -22.45 0.79 -14.03
C LEU A 88 -23.94 0.90 -14.39
N ALA A 89 -24.58 -0.17 -14.86
CA ALA A 89 -26.03 -0.22 -15.05
C ALA A 89 -26.79 -0.57 -13.76
N SER A 90 -26.09 -1.07 -12.74
CA SER A 90 -26.71 -1.40 -11.46
C SER A 90 -27.26 -0.18 -10.72
N ARG A 91 -28.17 -0.42 -9.76
CA ARG A 91 -28.78 0.61 -8.91
C ARG A 91 -27.81 1.20 -7.86
N LEU A 92 -26.57 0.71 -7.78
CA LEU A 92 -25.61 1.16 -6.78
C LEU A 92 -25.12 2.58 -7.09
N PRO A 93 -25.05 3.49 -6.10
CA PRO A 93 -24.56 4.85 -6.35
C PRO A 93 -23.07 4.83 -6.67
N ASP A 94 -22.64 5.73 -7.55
CA ASP A 94 -21.25 5.86 -8.02
C ASP A 94 -20.23 5.96 -6.88
N ARG A 95 -20.56 6.76 -5.88
CA ARG A 95 -19.72 6.92 -4.70
C ARG A 95 -19.60 5.62 -3.91
N ALA A 96 -20.65 4.80 -3.82
CA ALA A 96 -20.56 3.53 -3.12
C ALA A 96 -19.66 2.52 -3.85
N ILE A 97 -19.68 2.51 -5.19
CA ILE A 97 -18.77 1.69 -5.99
C ILE A 97 -17.32 2.12 -5.75
N LEU A 98 -17.05 3.43 -5.86
CA LEU A 98 -15.72 3.99 -5.65
C LEU A 98 -15.18 3.72 -4.24
N PHE A 99 -15.93 4.11 -3.20
CA PHE A 99 -15.50 3.94 -1.81
C PHE A 99 -15.46 2.46 -1.41
N GLY A 100 -16.36 1.63 -1.90
CA GLY A 100 -16.35 0.20 -1.62
C GLY A 100 -15.10 -0.50 -2.15
N LYS A 101 -14.71 -0.23 -3.40
CA LYS A 101 -13.45 -0.75 -3.98
C LYS A 101 -12.24 -0.19 -3.25
N LEU A 102 -12.21 1.12 -2.99
CA LEU A 102 -11.10 1.79 -2.30
C LEU A 102 -10.90 1.24 -0.88
N LEU A 103 -11.95 1.24 -0.06
CA LEU A 103 -11.88 0.82 1.34
C LEU A 103 -11.58 -0.67 1.47
N MET A 104 -12.08 -1.51 0.56
CA MET A 104 -11.74 -2.93 0.57
C MET A 104 -10.25 -3.14 0.33
N SER A 105 -9.67 -2.46 -0.67
CA SER A 105 -8.24 -2.53 -0.94
C SER A 105 -7.37 -1.99 0.21
N ILE A 106 -7.77 -0.86 0.82
CA ILE A 106 -7.06 -0.30 1.99
C ILE A 106 -7.13 -1.28 3.17
N THR A 107 -8.33 -1.77 3.50
CA THR A 107 -8.55 -2.66 4.65
C THR A 107 -7.76 -3.96 4.48
N PHE A 108 -7.74 -4.51 3.26
CA PHE A 108 -6.98 -5.71 2.96
C PHE A 108 -5.46 -5.49 3.10
N GLY A 109 -4.90 -4.48 2.43
CA GLY A 109 -3.45 -4.23 2.48
C GLY A 109 -2.97 -3.81 3.87
N TRP A 110 -3.69 -2.91 4.53
CA TRP A 110 -3.38 -2.47 5.88
C TRP A 110 -3.56 -3.60 6.90
N GLY A 111 -4.68 -4.34 6.84
CA GLY A 111 -4.96 -5.47 7.73
C GLY A 111 -3.92 -6.59 7.60
N MET A 112 -3.47 -6.91 6.38
CA MET A 112 -2.38 -7.86 6.16
C MET A 112 -1.05 -7.35 6.73
N THR A 113 -0.78 -6.04 6.64
CA THR A 113 0.41 -5.43 7.23
C THR A 113 0.38 -5.49 8.76
N LEU A 114 -0.77 -5.22 9.38
CA LEU A 114 -0.95 -5.38 10.83
C LEU A 114 -0.76 -6.83 11.26
N PHE A 115 -1.35 -7.77 10.52
CA PHE A 115 -1.15 -9.19 10.77
C PHE A 115 0.32 -9.60 10.69
N LEU A 116 1.04 -9.07 9.70
CA LEU A 116 2.47 -9.30 9.53
C LEU A 116 3.26 -8.76 10.72
N LEU A 117 3.02 -7.52 11.15
CA LEU A 117 3.69 -6.93 12.33
C LEU A 117 3.40 -7.73 13.61
N LEU A 118 2.18 -8.25 13.77
CA LEU A 118 1.84 -9.13 14.90
C LEU A 118 2.61 -10.46 14.84
N VAL A 119 2.69 -11.09 13.67
CA VAL A 119 3.50 -12.31 13.48
C VAL A 119 4.97 -12.02 13.78
N SER A 120 5.51 -10.92 13.27
CA SER A 120 6.87 -10.50 13.54
C SER A 120 7.13 -10.28 15.03
N LEU A 121 6.21 -9.65 15.75
CA LEU A 121 6.29 -9.44 17.19
C LEU A 121 6.39 -10.77 17.93
N VAL A 122 5.55 -11.74 17.57
CA VAL A 122 5.57 -13.09 18.16
C VAL A 122 6.90 -13.77 17.86
N VAL A 123 7.41 -13.68 16.62
CA VAL A 123 8.69 -14.28 16.22
C VAL A 123 9.85 -13.71 17.05
N VAL A 124 9.95 -12.39 17.22
CA VAL A 124 11.02 -11.78 18.03
C VAL A 124 10.93 -12.25 19.49
N ASN A 125 9.73 -12.27 20.06
CA ASN A 125 9.54 -12.71 21.45
C ASN A 125 9.89 -14.18 21.67
N ILE A 126 9.66 -15.06 20.68
CA ILE A 126 10.07 -16.48 20.76
C ILE A 126 11.60 -16.61 20.72
N LEU A 127 12.27 -15.81 19.88
CA LEU A 127 13.73 -15.91 19.68
C LEU A 127 14.54 -15.30 20.82
N GLU A 128 14.04 -14.22 21.42
CA GLU A 128 14.71 -13.47 22.47
C GLU A 128 13.87 -13.43 23.74
N TRP A 129 13.40 -14.61 24.16
CA TRP A 129 12.61 -14.74 25.37
C TRP A 129 13.46 -14.39 26.59
N THR A 130 13.20 -13.22 27.16
CA THR A 130 13.88 -12.68 28.35
C THR A 130 13.04 -12.80 29.63
N GLY A 131 11.91 -13.51 29.57
CA GLY A 131 10.94 -13.65 30.66
C GLY A 131 9.89 -12.52 30.74
N VAL A 132 10.05 -11.47 29.93
CA VAL A 132 9.07 -10.38 29.77
C VAL A 132 8.70 -10.25 28.29
N PHE A 133 7.41 -10.04 28.02
CA PHE A 133 6.93 -9.82 26.66
C PHE A 133 7.40 -8.45 26.15
N GLN A 134 8.24 -8.46 25.12
CA GLN A 134 8.73 -7.25 24.47
C GLN A 134 7.71 -6.75 23.45
N ILE A 135 7.48 -5.44 23.45
CA ILE A 135 6.56 -4.73 22.54
C ILE A 135 7.38 -3.74 21.71
N TYR A 136 6.89 -3.41 20.52
CA TYR A 136 7.41 -2.30 19.73
C TYR A 136 7.57 -1.03 20.56
N GLN A 137 8.67 -0.32 20.36
CA GLN A 137 8.86 1.00 20.94
C GLN A 137 7.71 1.92 20.48
N THR A 138 7.13 2.68 21.41
CA THR A 138 5.91 3.46 21.16
C THR A 138 6.00 4.36 19.93
N SER A 139 7.15 5.00 19.70
CA SER A 139 7.40 5.82 18.51
C SER A 139 7.33 5.01 17.22
N ILE A 140 7.99 3.85 17.19
CA ILE A 140 8.03 2.94 16.04
C ILE A 140 6.64 2.36 15.76
N LEU A 141 5.92 1.92 16.79
CA LEU A 141 4.57 1.38 16.63
C LEU A 141 3.63 2.39 15.95
N TRP A 142 3.62 3.66 16.42
CA TRP A 142 2.79 4.68 15.79
C TRP A 142 3.22 5.00 14.37
N LEU A 143 4.53 4.98 14.09
CA LEU A 143 5.05 5.16 12.73
C LEU A 143 4.65 4.00 11.82
N ASP A 144 4.74 2.75 12.28
CA ASP A 144 4.30 1.57 11.55
C ASP A 144 2.82 1.66 11.19
N LEU A 145 1.96 2.00 12.16
CA LEU A 145 0.52 2.12 11.96
C LEU A 145 0.17 3.27 11.00
N ALA A 146 0.76 4.45 11.20
CA ALA A 146 0.47 5.63 10.39
C ALA A 146 1.03 5.49 8.97
N ALA A 147 2.28 5.06 8.82
CA ALA A 147 2.93 4.93 7.53
C ALA A 147 2.27 3.83 6.69
N SER A 148 1.95 2.67 7.28
CA SER A 148 1.25 1.59 6.56
C SER A 148 -0.15 2.00 6.11
N LEU A 149 -0.91 2.73 6.94
CA LEU A 149 -2.25 3.22 6.57
C LEU A 149 -2.19 4.25 5.45
N LEU A 150 -1.30 5.25 5.57
CA LEU A 150 -1.13 6.29 4.55
C LEU A 150 -0.64 5.70 3.23
N MET A 151 0.30 4.76 3.29
CA MET A 151 0.78 4.08 2.09
C MET A 151 -0.32 3.22 1.46
N SER A 152 -1.13 2.52 2.28
CA SER A 152 -2.27 1.74 1.80
C SER A 152 -3.25 2.63 1.04
N GLY A 153 -3.59 3.79 1.61
CA GLY A 153 -4.44 4.79 0.97
C GLY A 153 -3.84 5.33 -0.33
N MET A 154 -2.54 5.64 -0.35
CA MET A 154 -1.87 6.21 -1.52
C MET A 154 -1.92 5.23 -2.69
N VAL A 155 -1.52 3.97 -2.44
CA VAL A 155 -1.49 2.91 -3.45
C VAL A 155 -2.90 2.59 -3.93
N ALA A 156 -3.89 2.53 -3.04
CA ALA A 156 -5.27 2.27 -3.41
C ALA A 156 -5.85 3.42 -4.27
N ASN A 157 -5.66 4.68 -3.88
CA ASN A 157 -6.18 5.83 -4.62
C ASN A 157 -5.51 5.97 -6.00
N LEU A 158 -4.18 5.85 -6.05
CA LEU A 158 -3.41 5.90 -7.30
C LEU A 158 -3.80 4.74 -8.21
N GLY A 159 -3.87 3.53 -7.65
CA GLY A 159 -4.27 2.32 -8.37
C GLY A 159 -5.68 2.41 -8.94
N LEU A 160 -6.62 2.97 -8.19
CA LEU A 160 -7.98 3.19 -8.66
C LEU A 160 -8.00 4.13 -9.88
N LEU A 161 -7.28 5.25 -9.80
CA LEU A 161 -7.19 6.24 -10.89
C LEU A 161 -6.61 5.67 -12.18
N ILE A 162 -5.61 4.79 -12.07
CA ILE A 162 -4.98 4.12 -13.20
C ILE A 162 -5.91 3.03 -13.76
N SER A 163 -6.43 2.16 -12.88
CA SER A 163 -7.31 1.04 -13.25
C SER A 163 -8.57 1.53 -13.99
N LEU A 164 -9.10 2.70 -13.64
CA LEU A 164 -10.24 3.32 -14.33
C LEU A 164 -10.00 3.55 -15.83
N ARG A 165 -8.75 3.77 -16.27
CA ARG A 165 -8.41 4.08 -17.67
C ARG A 165 -7.68 2.95 -18.38
N ALA A 166 -7.21 1.96 -17.65
CA ALA A 166 -6.43 0.88 -18.21
C ALA A 166 -7.33 -0.09 -19.01
N PRO A 167 -6.96 -0.45 -20.25
CA PRO A 167 -7.72 -1.40 -21.07
C PRO A 167 -7.66 -2.83 -20.52
N THR A 168 -6.54 -3.20 -19.88
CA THR A 168 -6.29 -4.55 -19.35
C THR A 168 -5.71 -4.49 -17.94
N VAL A 169 -5.89 -5.57 -17.17
CA VAL A 169 -5.31 -5.71 -15.82
C VAL A 169 -3.79 -5.59 -15.86
N GLN A 170 -3.15 -6.21 -16.86
CA GLN A 170 -1.69 -6.18 -16.98
C GLN A 170 -1.16 -4.76 -17.19
N ASN A 171 -1.81 -3.97 -18.06
CA ASN A 171 -1.41 -2.58 -18.29
C ASN A 171 -1.62 -1.73 -17.01
N ALA A 172 -2.72 -1.93 -16.30
CA ALA A 172 -2.96 -1.28 -15.01
C ALA A 172 -1.84 -1.60 -14.01
N ALA A 173 -1.53 -2.89 -13.83
CA ALA A 173 -0.53 -3.36 -12.87
C ALA A 173 0.87 -2.81 -13.17
N GLN A 174 1.30 -2.85 -14.44
CA GLN A 174 2.60 -2.31 -14.85
C GLN A 174 2.69 -0.79 -14.66
N THR A 175 1.63 -0.06 -15.00
CA THR A 175 1.60 1.40 -14.84
C THR A 175 1.60 1.76 -13.35
N ILE A 176 0.84 1.03 -12.51
CA ILE A 176 0.84 1.20 -11.06
C ILE A 176 2.24 0.94 -10.50
N MET A 177 2.88 -0.17 -10.86
CA MET A 177 4.24 -0.48 -10.44
C MET A 177 5.21 0.63 -10.86
N LEU A 178 5.19 1.04 -12.13
CA LEU A 178 6.06 2.10 -12.62
C LEU A 178 5.85 3.41 -11.86
N MET A 179 4.60 3.86 -11.68
CA MET A 179 4.32 5.11 -10.97
C MET A 179 4.69 5.06 -9.49
N LEU A 180 4.59 3.89 -8.85
CA LEU A 180 4.96 3.73 -7.45
C LEU A 180 6.48 3.61 -7.26
N PHE A 181 7.18 2.89 -8.13
CA PHE A 181 8.62 2.68 -8.03
C PHE A 181 9.45 3.85 -8.58
N MET A 182 8.95 4.62 -9.55
CA MET A 182 9.69 5.73 -10.15
C MET A 182 10.18 6.77 -9.13
N PRO A 183 9.38 7.25 -8.16
CA PRO A 183 9.86 8.14 -7.12
C PRO A 183 11.01 7.53 -6.30
N PHE A 184 10.91 6.24 -5.95
CA PHE A 184 11.99 5.55 -5.23
C PHE A 184 13.26 5.46 -6.07
N LEU A 185 13.16 5.17 -7.37
CA LEU A 185 14.30 5.12 -8.28
C LEU A 185 14.96 6.49 -8.45
N VAL A 186 14.16 7.56 -8.59
CA VAL A 186 14.68 8.94 -8.68
C VAL A 186 15.35 9.36 -7.37
N LEU A 187 14.75 9.03 -6.22
CA LEU A 187 15.36 9.29 -4.92
C LEU A 187 16.66 8.52 -4.74
N GLN A 188 16.68 7.22 -5.10
CA GLN A 188 17.87 6.38 -5.02
C GLN A 188 18.98 6.89 -5.94
N ALA A 189 18.65 7.24 -7.19
CA ALA A 189 19.59 7.84 -8.13
C ALA A 189 20.12 9.18 -7.61
N GLY A 190 19.25 10.00 -7.01
CA GLY A 190 19.62 11.23 -6.33
C GLY A 190 20.65 10.98 -5.25
N VAL A 191 20.38 10.08 -4.30
CA VAL A 191 21.30 9.72 -3.21
C VAL A 191 22.63 9.17 -3.72
N PHE A 192 22.62 8.38 -4.80
CA PHE A 192 23.82 7.79 -5.37
C PHE A 192 24.67 8.78 -6.17
N LEU A 193 24.04 9.69 -6.91
CA LEU A 193 24.72 10.64 -7.79
C LEU A 193 25.10 11.95 -7.09
N LEU A 194 24.37 12.37 -6.05
CA LEU A 194 24.62 13.62 -5.31
C LEU A 194 26.07 13.79 -4.85
N PRO A 195 26.71 12.76 -4.23
CA PRO A 195 28.10 12.86 -3.77
C PRO A 195 29.12 13.05 -4.90
N THR A 196 28.77 12.66 -6.13
CA THR A 196 29.62 12.86 -7.31
C THR A 196 29.66 14.32 -7.75
N PHE A 197 28.59 15.09 -7.48
CA PHE A 197 28.46 16.48 -7.93
C PHE A 197 28.64 17.52 -6.82
N LEU A 198 28.46 17.14 -5.56
CA LEU A 198 28.53 18.04 -4.41
C LEU A 198 29.50 17.49 -3.35
N PRO A 199 30.35 18.36 -2.74
CA PRO A 199 31.21 17.96 -1.63
C PRO A 199 30.38 17.39 -0.47
N GLU A 200 30.88 16.32 0.15
CA GLU A 200 30.19 15.64 1.26
C GLU A 200 29.88 16.59 2.42
N GLU A 201 30.72 17.59 2.66
CA GLU A 201 30.54 18.61 3.71
C GLU A 201 29.26 19.43 3.51
N SER A 202 28.92 19.77 2.27
CA SER A 202 27.69 20.52 1.94
C SER A 202 26.44 19.66 2.16
N ILE A 203 26.53 18.38 1.82
CA ILE A 203 25.43 17.41 2.02
C ILE A 203 25.20 17.17 3.51
N GLN A 204 26.28 16.98 4.27
CA GLN A 204 26.22 16.81 5.72
C GLN A 204 25.74 18.07 6.43
N ALA A 205 26.12 19.26 5.97
CA ALA A 205 25.56 20.51 6.48
C ALA A 205 24.04 20.57 6.27
N MET A 206 23.55 20.30 5.05
CA MET A 206 22.11 20.27 4.76
C MET A 206 21.35 19.23 5.60
N LEU A 207 21.90 18.04 5.79
CA LEU A 207 21.30 16.98 6.61
C LEU A 207 21.41 17.28 8.11
N GLY A 208 22.47 17.94 8.56
CA GLY A 208 22.71 18.30 9.96
C GLY A 208 21.71 19.31 10.52
N TYR A 209 21.09 20.13 9.67
CA TYR A 209 20.00 21.03 10.07
C TYR A 209 18.66 20.32 10.27
N MET A 210 18.49 19.08 9.78
CA MET A 210 17.22 18.36 9.85
C MET A 210 17.28 17.21 10.84
N ASN A 211 16.53 17.31 11.93
CA ASN A 211 16.31 16.19 12.82
C ASN A 211 15.55 15.07 12.08
N ALA A 212 15.95 13.81 12.27
CA ALA A 212 15.31 12.64 11.66
C ALA A 212 13.79 12.60 11.94
N ALA A 213 13.37 13.03 13.13
CA ALA A 213 11.95 13.14 13.47
C ALA A 213 11.20 14.13 12.57
N THR A 214 11.82 15.28 12.25
CA THR A 214 11.25 16.29 11.36
C THR A 214 11.12 15.76 9.94
N ILE A 215 12.12 15.02 9.45
CA ILE A 215 12.09 14.39 8.12
C ILE A 215 10.89 13.43 8.02
N VAL A 216 10.73 12.55 9.01
CA VAL A 216 9.61 11.60 9.04
C VAL A 216 8.26 12.31 9.08
N GLN A 217 8.12 13.38 9.87
CA GLN A 217 6.89 14.18 9.92
C GLN A 217 6.57 14.84 8.57
N ILE A 218 7.58 15.39 7.88
CA ILE A 218 7.42 15.96 6.53
C ILE A 218 6.95 14.88 5.55
N LEU A 219 7.57 13.69 5.57
CA LEU A 219 7.20 12.58 4.70
C LEU A 219 5.76 12.10 4.94
N LEU A 220 5.35 11.93 6.21
CA LEU A 220 3.98 11.55 6.55
C LEU A 220 2.98 12.63 6.14
N SER A 221 3.32 13.91 6.32
CA SER A 221 2.47 15.04 5.91
C SER A 221 2.31 15.10 4.40
N LEU A 222 3.40 14.87 3.65
CA LEU A 222 3.38 14.80 2.19
C LEU A 222 2.53 13.61 1.70
N LEU A 223 2.68 12.44 2.32
CA LEU A 223 1.86 11.26 2.04
C LEU A 223 0.38 11.51 2.31
N LEU A 224 0.04 12.18 3.42
CA LEU A 224 -1.32 12.56 3.74
C LEU A 224 -1.90 13.54 2.71
N ALA A 225 -1.14 14.57 2.34
CA ALA A 225 -1.54 15.53 1.31
C ALA A 225 -1.75 14.84 -0.05
N ALA A 226 -0.87 13.92 -0.43
CA ALA A 226 -1.00 13.12 -1.65
C ALA A 226 -2.26 12.25 -1.60
N ASN A 227 -2.56 11.60 -0.48
CA ASN A 227 -3.79 10.83 -0.28
C ASN A 227 -5.04 11.68 -0.50
N ILE A 228 -5.10 12.85 0.12
CA ILE A 228 -6.23 13.79 -0.03
C ILE A 228 -6.36 14.22 -1.50
N GLY A 229 -5.27 14.64 -2.13
CA GLY A 229 -5.27 15.07 -3.53
C GLY A 229 -5.70 13.97 -4.50
N LEU A 230 -5.18 12.74 -4.31
CA LEU A 230 -5.55 11.58 -5.12
C LEU A 230 -7.01 11.17 -4.91
N LEU A 231 -7.50 11.19 -3.67
CA LEU A 231 -8.90 10.89 -3.36
C LEU A 231 -9.85 11.90 -4.01
N LEU A 232 -9.56 13.20 -3.89
CA LEU A 232 -10.32 14.25 -4.57
C LEU A 232 -10.27 14.08 -6.10
N GLY A 233 -9.10 13.73 -6.63
CA GLY A 233 -8.93 13.40 -8.05
C GLY A 233 -9.76 12.19 -8.49
N ALA A 234 -9.82 11.14 -7.67
CA ALA A 234 -10.63 9.95 -7.91
C ALA A 234 -12.12 10.30 -7.91
N MET A 235 -12.59 11.06 -6.92
CA MET A 235 -13.98 11.53 -6.86
C MET A 235 -14.35 12.42 -8.04
N ALA A 236 -13.46 13.31 -8.49
CA ALA A 236 -13.72 14.21 -9.61
C ALA A 236 -13.76 13.47 -10.97
N ARG A 237 -12.95 12.41 -11.12
CA ARG A 237 -12.83 11.63 -12.36
C ARG A 237 -13.85 10.50 -12.47
N PHE A 238 -14.38 10.01 -11.35
CA PHE A 238 -15.38 8.95 -11.35
C PHE A 238 -16.75 9.50 -11.77
N LYS A 239 -17.00 9.48 -13.08
CA LYS A 239 -18.28 9.86 -13.69
C LYS A 239 -18.77 8.75 -14.60
N ARG A 240 -19.90 8.11 -14.25
CA ARG A 240 -20.52 7.01 -15.01
C ARG A 240 -20.52 7.22 -16.53
N SER A 241 -20.96 8.40 -16.98
CA SER A 241 -21.12 8.72 -18.40
C SER A 241 -19.81 8.77 -19.19
N LYS A 242 -18.66 9.02 -18.53
CA LYS A 242 -17.35 9.07 -19.20
C LYS A 242 -16.62 7.74 -19.19
N LEU A 243 -16.98 6.84 -18.27
CA LEU A 243 -16.33 5.53 -18.12
C LEU A 243 -16.80 4.50 -19.16
N ILE A 244 -17.99 4.71 -19.75
CA ILE A 244 -18.57 3.83 -20.78
C ILE A 244 -17.96 4.10 -22.17
N LEU A 245 -17.33 5.26 -22.37
CA LEU A 245 -16.78 5.68 -23.67
C LEU A 245 -15.30 5.34 -23.87
N ILE A 246 -14.67 4.66 -22.90
CA ILE A 246 -13.24 4.28 -22.89
C ILE A 246 -13.15 2.76 -23.01
#